data_AF-A0A9P7N2Q0-F1
#
_entry.id   AF-A0A9P7N2Q0-F1
#
_cell.length_a   1.000
_cell.length_b   1.000
_cell.length_c   1.000
_cell.angle_alpha   90.00
_cell.angle_beta   90.00
_cell.angle_gamma   90.00
#
_symmetry.space_group_name_H-M   'P 1'
#
loop_
_entity.id
_entity.type
_entity.pdbx_description
1 polymer ?
#
loop_
_entity_poly.entity_id
_entity_poly.type
_entity_poly.pdbx_seq_one_letter_code
_entity_poly.pdbx_strand_id
1 'polypeptide(L)'
;MAVSKTLGIGPGIGPKPSPIPDPPAKTFMTEAQWETLYALLDGFLPSITSASSASASVGDKNGSIVLSDAEFEKLVDECAGALSNPPSRDRIKEYLEFRPSQDAKFRDDYLRSLALVPQRGQLARVLNLLGGHAGSMLLTGHWQPVTAQPTHVRQAILQSWASSHLPSLRSLSKSLAQMAQKANSMHSRFFQEISGYSDVPSDWKNTESYPYQFVQVPPGEGVYEMSTDVVIVGSGCGGGVSAKTIAEAGHRVLVVDKGYYFPPSMLPMTQESASHYLYEGGGILSSDSTSTGLVCGSSWGGGGTVNWSVCFRLQDYVRDEWAARGLPLFTSSDFDESMDRVWDFVGASKSAIRHNPRNQALLDGIKTLGWKGGVVEQNTAGREHYCGRCHLGCNSADKRGPATSWLPAAGEAGAEFMEGFTVEKVVFADTDGGGGGTAIGVQGLWTARDEDGSVHKPASARTQRRVFIRAKKVIISAGSIWSPILLANSGVKNPNVGQHLHLHPTNFVSAVFGNTDMTSWEGGIITSYVNEFENLDGRGHGVKLEPTCNV
;
A
#
# COMPACT_ATOMS: atom_id res chain seq x y z
N MET A 1 -24.96 5.56 2.74
CA MET A 1 -26.16 4.74 2.40
C MET A 1 -26.64 4.88 0.94
N ALA A 2 -26.14 5.82 0.12
CA ALA A 2 -26.60 5.99 -1.27
C ALA A 2 -25.77 5.23 -2.35
N VAL A 3 -24.74 4.46 -1.97
CA VAL A 3 -23.84 3.76 -2.91
C VAL A 3 -24.32 2.32 -3.24
N SER A 4 -25.37 1.83 -2.57
CA SER A 4 -25.81 0.43 -2.67
C SER A 4 -26.69 0.12 -3.89
N LYS A 5 -27.16 1.11 -4.66
CA LYS A 5 -28.23 0.88 -5.65
C LYS A 5 -27.78 0.66 -7.09
N THR A 6 -26.51 0.90 -7.44
CA THR A 6 -26.09 0.91 -8.86
C THR A 6 -25.46 -0.40 -9.34
N LEU A 7 -25.23 -1.39 -8.47
CA LEU A 7 -24.53 -2.63 -8.83
C LEU A 7 -25.33 -3.94 -8.62
N GLY A 8 -26.65 -3.87 -8.39
CA GLY A 8 -27.46 -5.09 -8.23
C GLY A 8 -27.12 -5.94 -7.00
N ILE A 9 -26.29 -5.43 -6.08
CA ILE A 9 -25.99 -6.06 -4.80
C ILE A 9 -27.13 -5.69 -3.84
N GLY A 10 -27.94 -6.68 -3.48
CA GLY A 10 -29.03 -6.49 -2.53
C GLY A 10 -28.55 -5.90 -1.19
N PRO A 11 -29.37 -5.11 -0.48
CA PRO A 11 -28.99 -4.55 0.81
C PRO A 11 -28.64 -5.69 1.79
N GLY A 12 -27.38 -5.76 2.21
CA GLY A 12 -26.88 -6.74 3.19
C GLY A 12 -25.82 -7.74 2.69
N ILE A 13 -25.45 -7.73 1.40
CA ILE A 13 -24.43 -8.63 0.83
C ILE A 13 -23.15 -7.83 0.57
N GLY A 14 -22.24 -7.78 1.53
CA GLY A 14 -20.95 -7.10 1.36
C GLY A 14 -20.17 -6.96 2.67
N PRO A 15 -18.89 -6.58 2.60
CA PRO A 15 -18.05 -6.43 3.78
C PRO A 15 -18.60 -5.35 4.72
N LYS A 16 -18.48 -5.59 6.03
CA LYS A 16 -18.78 -4.60 7.06
C LYS A 16 -17.84 -3.40 6.85
N PRO A 17 -18.37 -2.17 6.68
CA PRO A 17 -17.54 -1.01 6.43
C PRO A 17 -16.56 -0.74 7.58
N SER A 18 -15.36 -0.34 7.21
CA SER A 18 -14.31 0.14 8.14
C SER A 18 -13.98 1.60 7.79
N PRO A 19 -14.86 2.58 8.10
CA PRO A 19 -14.58 3.98 7.81
C PRO A 19 -13.32 4.47 8.50
N ILE A 20 -12.54 5.28 7.79
CA ILE A 20 -11.33 5.91 8.34
C ILE A 20 -11.70 7.04 9.31
N PRO A 21 -10.83 7.38 10.28
CA PRO A 21 -11.08 8.50 11.19
C PRO A 21 -11.12 9.84 10.45
N ASP A 22 -11.69 10.88 11.06
CA ASP A 22 -11.68 12.24 10.47
C ASP A 22 -10.25 12.73 10.13
N PRO A 23 -10.09 13.58 9.12
CA PRO A 23 -8.77 14.09 8.74
C PRO A 23 -8.18 14.95 9.87
N PRO A 24 -6.84 15.03 9.97
CA PRO A 24 -6.20 15.88 10.97
C PRO A 24 -6.49 17.36 10.72
N ALA A 25 -6.28 18.20 11.74
CA ALA A 25 -6.49 19.64 11.60
C ALA A 25 -5.57 20.27 10.53
N LYS A 26 -6.10 21.21 9.74
CA LYS A 26 -5.39 21.94 8.66
C LYS A 26 -4.38 22.99 9.15
N THR A 27 -4.06 23.01 10.45
CA THR A 27 -3.39 24.12 11.15
C THR A 27 -1.92 24.32 10.77
N PHE A 28 -1.30 23.38 10.06
CA PHE A 28 0.11 23.49 9.66
C PHE A 28 0.36 24.33 8.40
N MET A 29 -0.70 24.79 7.72
CA MET A 29 -0.65 25.66 6.55
C MET A 29 -1.75 26.73 6.63
N THR A 30 -1.48 27.91 6.08
CA THR A 30 -2.49 28.98 5.96
C THR A 30 -3.45 28.71 4.80
N GLU A 31 -4.63 29.33 4.82
CA GLU A 31 -5.61 29.22 3.73
C GLU A 31 -5.01 29.60 2.36
N ALA A 32 -4.24 30.68 2.29
CA ALA A 32 -3.55 31.11 1.07
C ALA A 32 -2.53 30.07 0.54
N GLN A 33 -1.86 29.34 1.43
CA GLN A 33 -0.95 28.27 1.05
C GLN A 33 -1.72 27.06 0.50
N TRP A 34 -2.89 26.74 1.07
CA TRP A 34 -3.78 25.71 0.56
C TRP A 34 -4.32 26.06 -0.83
N GLU A 35 -4.77 27.29 -1.05
CA GLU A 35 -5.22 27.75 -2.37
C GLU A 35 -4.10 27.70 -3.41
N THR A 36 -2.88 28.08 -3.02
CA THR A 36 -1.71 27.94 -3.92
C THR A 36 -1.43 26.48 -4.28
N LEU A 37 -1.56 25.57 -3.31
CA LEU A 37 -1.41 24.14 -3.55
C LEU A 37 -2.50 23.63 -4.50
N TYR A 38 -3.78 23.91 -4.23
CA TYR A 38 -4.88 23.45 -5.09
C TYR A 38 -4.78 23.99 -6.51
N ALA A 39 -4.31 25.23 -6.69
CA ALA A 39 -4.01 25.77 -8.01
C ALA A 39 -2.93 24.95 -8.74
N LEU A 40 -1.86 24.52 -8.05
CA LEU A 40 -0.88 23.59 -8.64
C LEU A 40 -1.52 22.23 -8.97
N LEU A 41 -2.41 21.72 -8.13
CA LEU A 41 -3.07 20.43 -8.37
C LEU A 41 -3.97 20.46 -9.61
N ASP A 42 -4.62 21.58 -9.92
CA ASP A 42 -5.33 21.79 -11.19
C ASP A 42 -4.38 21.67 -12.40
N GLY A 43 -3.10 21.97 -12.25
CA GLY A 43 -2.11 21.79 -13.32
C GLY A 43 -1.73 20.33 -13.56
N PHE A 44 -1.87 19.45 -12.55
CA PHE A 44 -1.63 18.00 -12.68
C PHE A 44 -2.87 17.24 -13.14
N LEU A 45 -4.03 17.63 -12.63
CA LEU A 45 -5.34 17.00 -12.89
C LEU A 45 -6.34 18.07 -13.36
N PRO A 46 -6.13 18.64 -14.55
CA PRO A 46 -7.01 19.68 -15.05
C PRO A 46 -8.37 19.13 -15.43
N SER A 47 -9.43 19.90 -15.14
CA SER A 47 -10.70 19.71 -15.84
C SER A 47 -10.59 20.22 -17.28
N ILE A 48 -11.36 19.61 -18.17
CA ILE A 48 -11.50 19.99 -19.57
C ILE A 48 -12.97 20.37 -19.79
N THR A 49 -13.22 21.55 -20.36
CA THR A 49 -14.56 22.07 -20.57
C THR A 49 -14.71 22.70 -21.95
N SER A 50 -15.95 22.86 -22.40
CA SER A 50 -16.27 23.56 -23.64
C SER A 50 -16.26 25.09 -23.45
N ALA A 51 -16.11 25.85 -24.54
CA ALA A 51 -16.16 27.31 -24.50
C ALA A 51 -17.50 27.83 -23.98
N SER A 52 -18.60 27.18 -24.40
CA SER A 52 -19.95 27.48 -23.93
C SER A 52 -20.13 27.20 -22.43
N SER A 53 -19.72 26.03 -21.94
CA SER A 53 -19.71 25.67 -20.51
C SER A 53 -18.87 26.64 -19.68
N ALA A 54 -17.65 26.96 -20.13
CA ALA A 54 -16.76 27.88 -19.44
C ALA A 54 -17.36 29.29 -19.31
N SER A 55 -18.02 29.77 -20.36
CA SER A 55 -18.65 31.10 -20.37
C SER A 55 -19.84 31.21 -19.41
N ALA A 56 -20.52 30.10 -19.12
CA ALA A 56 -21.64 30.02 -18.18
C ALA A 56 -21.18 29.92 -16.71
N SER A 57 -19.94 29.50 -16.47
CA SER A 57 -19.39 29.39 -15.11
C SER A 57 -19.00 30.76 -14.52
N VAL A 58 -19.67 31.15 -13.43
CA VAL A 58 -19.39 32.41 -12.72
C VAL A 58 -18.39 32.13 -11.61
N GLY A 59 -17.07 32.25 -11.88
CA GLY A 59 -16.10 32.31 -10.78
C GLY A 59 -14.65 31.95 -11.06
N ASP A 60 -14.34 31.06 -12.01
CA ASP A 60 -12.95 30.63 -12.23
C ASP A 60 -12.67 30.26 -13.69
N LYS A 61 -12.35 31.28 -14.48
CA LYS A 61 -11.97 31.12 -15.91
C LYS A 61 -10.59 30.49 -16.11
N ASN A 62 -9.80 30.35 -15.03
CA ASN A 62 -8.39 29.99 -15.11
C ASN A 62 -8.11 28.56 -14.63
N GLY A 63 -9.12 27.85 -14.13
CA GLY A 63 -8.99 26.54 -13.50
C GLY A 63 -9.23 25.33 -14.40
N SER A 64 -9.52 25.53 -15.68
CA SER A 64 -9.85 24.47 -16.64
C SER A 64 -9.10 24.66 -17.96
N ILE A 65 -8.90 23.56 -18.69
CA ILE A 65 -8.55 23.60 -20.11
C ILE A 65 -9.85 23.82 -20.88
N VAL A 66 -9.93 24.94 -21.61
CA VAL A 66 -11.11 25.30 -22.40
C VAL A 66 -10.85 24.95 -23.86
N LEU A 67 -11.67 24.07 -24.42
CA LEU A 67 -11.67 23.69 -25.83
C LEU A 67 -12.80 24.40 -26.58
N SER A 68 -12.71 24.50 -27.91
CA SER A 68 -13.91 24.86 -28.69
C SER A 68 -15.00 23.81 -28.49
N ASP A 69 -16.27 24.19 -28.63
CA ASP A 69 -17.38 23.24 -28.44
C ASP A 69 -17.25 22.01 -29.37
N ALA A 70 -16.74 22.22 -30.60
CA ALA A 70 -16.50 21.13 -31.55
C ALA A 70 -15.36 20.19 -31.13
N GLU A 71 -14.25 20.72 -30.61
CA GLU A 71 -13.14 19.89 -30.09
C GLU A 71 -13.55 19.14 -28.81
N PHE A 72 -14.36 19.77 -27.96
CA PHE A 72 -14.88 19.12 -26.76
C PHE A 72 -15.82 17.96 -27.09
N GLU A 73 -16.76 18.13 -28.02
CA GLU A 73 -17.63 17.03 -28.47
C GLU A 73 -16.83 15.90 -29.14
N LYS A 74 -15.79 16.24 -29.91
CA LYS A 74 -14.88 15.25 -30.48
C LYS A 74 -14.15 14.46 -29.39
N LEU A 75 -13.67 15.10 -28.34
CA LEU A 75 -13.03 14.43 -27.20
C LEU A 75 -14.02 13.48 -26.49
N VAL A 76 -15.28 13.91 -26.33
CA VAL A 76 -16.35 13.05 -25.79
C VAL A 76 -16.57 11.81 -26.67
N ASP A 77 -16.56 11.97 -28.00
CA ASP A 77 -16.66 10.86 -28.96
C ASP A 77 -15.46 9.89 -28.84
N GLU A 78 -14.24 10.44 -28.74
CA GLU A 78 -13.01 9.67 -28.56
C GLU A 78 -13.03 8.87 -27.24
N CYS A 79 -13.46 9.49 -26.13
CA CYS A 79 -13.63 8.81 -24.84
C CYS A 79 -14.68 7.69 -24.92
N ALA A 80 -15.83 7.94 -25.56
CA ALA A 80 -16.87 6.93 -25.71
C ALA A 80 -16.41 5.76 -26.59
N GLY A 81 -15.70 6.04 -27.68
CA GLY A 81 -15.18 5.02 -28.60
C GLY A 81 -14.06 4.16 -28.01
N ALA A 82 -13.37 4.64 -26.97
CA ALA A 82 -12.31 3.90 -26.28
C ALA A 82 -12.83 2.85 -25.29
N LEU A 83 -14.12 2.90 -24.93
CA LEU A 83 -14.73 2.02 -23.94
C LEU A 83 -15.59 0.96 -24.64
N SER A 84 -15.51 -0.30 -24.18
CA SER A 84 -16.37 -1.38 -24.72
C SER A 84 -17.84 -1.17 -24.36
N ASN A 85 -18.12 -0.60 -23.19
CA ASN A 85 -19.45 -0.25 -22.71
C ASN A 85 -19.44 1.20 -22.18
N PRO A 86 -19.45 2.21 -23.07
CA PRO A 86 -19.32 3.59 -22.64
C PRO A 86 -20.52 4.02 -21.79
N PRO A 87 -20.31 4.83 -20.74
CA PRO A 87 -21.42 5.51 -20.06
C PRO A 87 -22.06 6.55 -20.99
N SER A 88 -23.14 7.20 -20.54
CA SER A 88 -23.79 8.24 -21.33
C SER A 88 -22.81 9.38 -21.66
N ARG A 89 -23.01 10.03 -22.81
CA ARG A 89 -22.21 11.21 -23.21
C ARG A 89 -22.18 12.27 -22.11
N ASP A 90 -23.33 12.53 -21.50
CA ASP A 90 -23.44 13.51 -20.41
C ASP A 90 -22.56 13.12 -19.22
N ARG A 91 -22.47 11.83 -18.89
CA ARG A 91 -21.60 11.38 -17.81
C ARG A 91 -20.11 11.49 -18.15
N ILE A 92 -19.74 11.28 -19.41
CA ILE A 92 -18.38 11.53 -19.91
C ILE A 92 -18.05 13.03 -19.80
N LYS A 93 -18.98 13.90 -20.18
CA LYS A 93 -18.82 15.36 -20.04
C LYS A 93 -18.63 15.76 -18.58
N GLU A 94 -19.46 15.25 -17.68
CA GLU A 94 -19.33 15.49 -16.25
C GLU A 94 -17.98 15.03 -15.69
N TYR A 95 -17.41 13.93 -16.21
CA TYR A 95 -16.07 13.47 -15.85
C TYR A 95 -14.97 14.40 -16.36
N LEU A 96 -15.06 14.83 -17.63
CA LEU A 96 -14.08 15.76 -18.21
C LEU A 96 -14.11 17.10 -17.48
N GLU A 97 -15.29 17.61 -17.15
CA GLU A 97 -15.48 18.88 -16.46
C GLU A 97 -15.21 18.80 -14.95
N PHE A 98 -15.07 17.59 -14.39
CA PHE A 98 -14.81 17.40 -12.96
C PHE A 98 -13.46 17.96 -12.55
N ARG A 99 -13.45 18.69 -11.44
CA ARG A 99 -12.23 19.27 -10.84
C ARG A 99 -11.89 18.56 -9.53
N PRO A 100 -10.93 17.63 -9.52
CA PRO A 100 -10.55 16.92 -8.31
C PRO A 100 -10.12 17.86 -7.18
N SER A 101 -9.43 18.95 -7.51
CA SER A 101 -8.96 19.95 -6.54
C SER A 101 -10.08 20.65 -5.76
N GLN A 102 -11.35 20.57 -6.20
CA GLN A 102 -12.52 21.14 -5.52
C GLN A 102 -13.33 20.08 -4.75
N ASP A 103 -13.04 18.80 -4.94
CA ASP A 103 -13.71 17.72 -4.25
C ASP A 103 -13.22 17.58 -2.80
N ALA A 104 -14.16 17.48 -1.86
CA ALA A 104 -13.84 17.44 -0.43
C ALA A 104 -13.05 16.19 -0.06
N LYS A 105 -13.37 15.02 -0.63
CA LYS A 105 -12.70 13.76 -0.31
C LYS A 105 -11.28 13.74 -0.84
N PHE A 106 -11.08 14.25 -2.05
CA PHE A 106 -9.75 14.46 -2.63
C PHE A 106 -8.88 15.35 -1.71
N ARG A 107 -9.42 16.49 -1.25
CA ARG A 107 -8.70 17.40 -0.34
C ARG A 107 -8.37 16.74 1.00
N ASP A 108 -9.28 15.96 1.55
CA ASP A 108 -9.08 15.27 2.83
C ASP A 108 -8.02 14.17 2.74
N ASP A 109 -7.98 13.40 1.65
CA ASP A 109 -6.92 12.41 1.42
C ASP A 109 -5.55 13.05 1.25
N TYR A 110 -5.51 14.15 0.50
CA TYR A 110 -4.28 14.92 0.31
C TYR A 110 -3.77 15.50 1.63
N LEU A 111 -4.67 16.01 2.46
CA LEU A 111 -4.37 16.50 3.81
C LEU A 111 -3.81 15.40 4.71
N ARG A 112 -4.40 14.19 4.70
CA ARG A 112 -3.87 13.04 5.45
C ARG A 112 -2.46 12.67 5.00
N SER A 113 -2.26 12.59 3.69
CA SER A 113 -0.96 12.24 3.10
C SER A 113 0.10 13.28 3.49
N LEU A 114 -0.20 14.58 3.36
CA LEU A 114 0.69 15.66 3.77
C LEU A 114 0.98 15.69 5.28
N ALA A 115 0.00 15.34 6.12
CA ALA A 115 0.18 15.30 7.57
C ALA A 115 1.17 14.22 8.03
N LEU A 116 1.47 13.24 7.18
CA LEU A 116 2.50 12.23 7.43
C LEU A 116 3.88 12.65 6.93
N VAL A 117 3.97 13.66 6.06
CA VAL A 117 5.26 14.14 5.51
C VAL A 117 6.02 14.95 6.56
N PRO A 118 7.23 14.53 6.97
CA PRO A 118 8.04 15.28 7.94
C PRO A 118 8.42 16.69 7.45
N GLN A 119 8.70 16.83 6.15
CA GLN A 119 9.13 18.07 5.51
C GLN A 119 7.98 19.01 5.13
N ARG A 120 6.73 18.75 5.57
CA ARG A 120 5.55 19.58 5.22
C ARG A 120 5.72 21.07 5.54
N GLY A 121 6.49 21.42 6.57
CA GLY A 121 6.80 22.81 6.90
C GLY A 121 7.66 23.52 5.85
N GLN A 122 8.52 22.79 5.13
CA GLN A 122 9.29 23.34 4.01
C GLN A 122 8.38 23.59 2.80
N LEU A 123 7.46 22.66 2.51
CA LEU A 123 6.45 22.82 1.46
C LEU A 123 5.61 24.08 1.71
N ALA A 124 5.13 24.30 2.94
CA ALA A 124 4.36 25.49 3.30
C ALA A 124 5.11 26.80 2.96
N ARG A 125 6.43 26.86 3.19
CA ARG A 125 7.26 28.03 2.83
C ARG A 125 7.36 28.22 1.31
N VAL A 126 7.54 27.14 0.56
CA VAL A 126 7.58 27.18 -0.92
C VAL A 126 6.25 27.67 -1.48
N LEU A 127 5.12 27.14 -0.99
CA LEU A 127 3.79 27.57 -1.38
C LEU A 127 3.54 29.04 -1.05
N ASN A 128 4.02 29.52 0.10
CA ASN A 128 3.95 30.93 0.45
C ASN A 128 4.71 31.83 -0.53
N LEU A 129 5.89 31.41 -1.01
CA LEU A 129 6.66 32.15 -2.02
C LEU A 129 5.92 32.18 -3.37
N LEU A 130 5.34 31.06 -3.79
CA LEU A 130 4.58 30.95 -5.04
C LEU A 130 3.28 31.78 -5.04
N GLY A 131 2.73 32.05 -3.86
CA GLY A 131 1.60 32.96 -3.69
C GLY A 131 1.94 34.44 -3.90
N GLY A 132 3.22 34.82 -3.93
CA GLY A 132 3.68 36.18 -4.19
C GLY A 132 4.31 36.37 -5.57
N HIS A 133 4.24 37.58 -6.13
CA HIS A 133 4.80 37.90 -7.45
C HIS A 133 6.30 37.57 -7.59
N ALA A 134 7.12 38.01 -6.64
CA ALA A 134 8.57 37.82 -6.69
C ALA A 134 8.97 36.34 -6.56
N GLY A 135 8.32 35.59 -5.68
CA GLY A 135 8.58 34.16 -5.50
C GLY A 135 8.05 33.33 -6.68
N SER A 136 6.89 33.71 -7.25
CA SER A 136 6.39 33.13 -8.50
C SER A 136 7.38 33.35 -9.64
N MET A 137 7.91 34.56 -9.82
CA MET A 137 8.91 34.83 -10.86
C MET A 137 10.17 33.99 -10.68
N LEU A 138 10.66 33.88 -9.44
CA LEU A 138 11.87 33.12 -9.11
C LEU A 138 11.71 31.61 -9.37
N LEU A 139 10.57 31.03 -8.97
CA LEU A 139 10.38 29.58 -8.97
C LEU A 139 9.69 29.05 -10.23
N THR A 140 8.97 29.91 -10.96
CA THR A 140 8.17 29.51 -12.12
C THR A 140 8.58 30.21 -13.42
N GLY A 141 9.31 31.33 -13.33
CA GLY A 141 9.58 32.20 -14.48
C GLY A 141 8.44 33.14 -14.84
N HIS A 142 7.34 33.15 -14.07
CA HIS A 142 6.18 34.00 -14.32
C HIS A 142 5.94 35.03 -13.21
N TRP A 143 5.66 36.28 -13.59
CA TRP A 143 5.40 37.36 -12.63
C TRP A 143 4.10 37.18 -11.84
N GLN A 144 3.04 36.64 -12.44
CA GLN A 144 1.76 36.45 -11.75
C GLN A 144 1.84 35.23 -10.80
N PRO A 145 1.23 35.29 -9.59
CA PRO A 145 1.13 34.15 -8.69
C PRO A 145 0.45 32.95 -9.33
N VAL A 146 0.79 31.74 -8.89
CA VAL A 146 0.26 30.49 -9.47
C VAL A 146 -1.28 30.43 -9.44
N THR A 147 -1.91 30.97 -8.39
CA THR A 147 -3.36 31.05 -8.25
C THR A 147 -4.03 31.89 -9.33
N ALA A 148 -3.34 32.91 -9.86
CA ALA A 148 -3.83 33.78 -10.92
C ALA A 148 -3.51 33.25 -12.32
N GLN A 149 -2.63 32.27 -12.46
CA GLN A 149 -2.25 31.69 -13.74
C GLN A 149 -3.37 30.84 -14.34
N PRO A 150 -3.58 30.85 -15.66
CA PRO A 150 -4.40 29.87 -16.36
C PRO A 150 -3.83 28.44 -16.22
N THR A 151 -4.69 27.42 -16.23
CA THR A 151 -4.31 26.00 -16.09
C THR A 151 -3.21 25.55 -17.04
N HIS A 152 -3.24 25.96 -18.31
CA HIS A 152 -2.19 25.59 -19.27
C HIS A 152 -0.81 26.15 -18.88
N VAL A 153 -0.76 27.33 -18.25
CA VAL A 153 0.48 27.89 -17.70
C VAL A 153 0.92 27.11 -16.46
N ARG A 154 -0.02 26.76 -15.57
CA ARG A 154 0.28 25.91 -14.41
C ARG A 154 0.87 24.56 -14.85
N GLN A 155 0.31 23.95 -15.90
CA GLN A 155 0.85 22.72 -16.49
C GLN A 155 2.28 22.90 -17.02
N ALA A 156 2.55 24.00 -17.73
CA ALA A 156 3.89 24.31 -18.23
C ALA A 156 4.91 24.50 -17.09
N ILE A 157 4.51 25.16 -15.99
CA ILE A 157 5.34 25.31 -14.78
C ILE A 157 5.71 23.94 -14.21
N LEU A 158 4.72 23.06 -14.04
CA LEU A 158 4.92 21.73 -13.45
C LEU A 158 5.78 20.82 -14.34
N GLN A 159 5.59 20.89 -15.66
CA GLN A 159 6.45 20.20 -16.64
C GLN A 159 7.89 20.70 -16.58
N SER A 160 8.09 22.02 -16.52
CA SER A 160 9.41 22.65 -16.33
C SER A 160 10.09 22.17 -15.04
N TRP A 161 9.35 22.06 -13.94
CA TRP A 161 9.88 21.50 -12.69
C TRP A 161 10.25 20.03 -12.81
N ALA A 162 9.43 19.21 -13.48
CA ALA A 162 9.68 17.78 -13.65
C ALA A 162 10.96 17.51 -14.46
N SER A 163 11.31 18.37 -15.41
CA SER A 163 12.54 18.30 -16.21
C SER A 163 13.66 19.24 -15.73
N SER A 164 13.48 19.93 -14.60
CA SER A 164 14.43 20.94 -14.12
C SER A 164 15.81 20.34 -13.83
N HIS A 165 16.89 21.11 -14.04
CA HIS A 165 18.22 20.72 -13.56
C HIS A 165 18.31 20.71 -12.03
N LEU A 166 17.43 21.43 -11.32
CA LEU A 166 17.39 21.48 -9.86
C LEU A 166 16.69 20.23 -9.28
N PRO A 167 17.39 19.36 -8.51
CA PRO A 167 16.80 18.14 -7.97
C PRO A 167 15.59 18.40 -7.05
N SER A 168 15.61 19.51 -6.31
CA SER A 168 14.51 19.89 -5.41
C SER A 168 13.20 20.17 -6.15
N LEU A 169 13.25 20.86 -7.29
CA LEU A 169 12.06 21.13 -8.11
C LEU A 169 11.52 19.84 -8.75
N ARG A 170 12.41 18.95 -9.22
CA ARG A 170 12.00 17.64 -9.74
C ARG A 170 11.29 16.82 -8.67
N SER A 171 11.89 16.73 -7.48
CA SER A 171 11.34 15.99 -6.34
C SER A 171 9.99 16.57 -5.87
N LEU A 172 9.89 17.90 -5.81
CA LEU A 172 8.64 18.58 -5.49
C LEU A 172 7.54 18.25 -6.52
N SER A 173 7.80 18.44 -7.82
CA SER A 173 6.81 18.17 -8.87
C SER A 173 6.34 16.71 -8.85
N LYS A 174 7.27 15.75 -8.75
CA LYS A 174 6.96 14.31 -8.65
C LYS A 174 6.13 13.99 -7.41
N SER A 175 6.46 14.53 -6.25
CA SER A 175 5.73 14.26 -5.00
C SER A 175 4.30 14.79 -5.06
N LEU A 176 4.12 16.02 -5.55
CA LEU A 176 2.79 16.62 -5.72
C LEU A 176 1.95 15.82 -6.72
N ALA A 177 2.54 15.43 -7.87
CA ALA A 177 1.88 14.61 -8.87
C ALA A 177 1.44 13.25 -8.32
N GLN A 178 2.34 12.54 -7.62
CA GLN A 178 2.05 11.22 -7.05
C GLN A 178 0.92 11.28 -6.02
N MET A 179 0.96 12.25 -5.09
CA MET A 179 -0.11 12.41 -4.10
C MET A 179 -1.44 12.79 -4.75
N ALA A 180 -1.43 13.65 -5.77
CA ALA A 180 -2.63 14.04 -6.49
C ALA A 180 -3.24 12.86 -7.25
N GLN A 181 -2.43 12.10 -7.99
CA GLN A 181 -2.88 10.91 -8.71
C GLN A 181 -3.42 9.85 -7.76
N LYS A 182 -2.74 9.63 -6.63
CA LYS A 182 -3.23 8.75 -5.56
C LYS A 182 -4.59 9.23 -5.05
N ALA A 183 -4.70 10.46 -4.54
CA ALA A 183 -5.97 10.98 -4.02
C ALA A 183 -7.11 10.90 -5.04
N ASN A 184 -6.85 11.22 -6.32
CA ASN A 184 -7.87 11.11 -7.37
C ASN A 184 -8.28 9.67 -7.65
N SER A 185 -7.33 8.73 -7.74
CA SER A 185 -7.64 7.32 -8.02
C SER A 185 -8.46 6.68 -6.90
N MET A 186 -8.21 7.08 -5.65
CA MET A 186 -8.87 6.53 -4.47
C MET A 186 -10.30 7.07 -4.26
N HIS A 187 -10.55 8.32 -4.66
CA HIS A 187 -11.79 9.04 -4.30
C HIS A 187 -12.64 9.45 -5.49
N SER A 188 -12.15 9.32 -6.72
CA SER A 188 -12.91 9.67 -7.91
C SER A 188 -14.15 8.77 -8.04
N ARG A 189 -15.33 9.37 -7.86
CA ARG A 189 -16.61 8.70 -8.12
C ARG A 189 -16.71 8.16 -9.55
N PHE A 190 -16.05 8.84 -10.50
CA PHE A 190 -16.09 8.47 -11.90
C PHE A 190 -15.27 7.23 -12.21
N PHE A 191 -14.26 6.91 -11.40
CA PHE A 191 -13.47 5.70 -11.62
C PHE A 191 -14.37 4.45 -11.59
N GLN A 192 -15.17 4.28 -10.53
CA GLN A 192 -16.10 3.14 -10.42
C GLN A 192 -17.20 3.20 -11.49
N GLU A 193 -17.77 4.38 -11.73
CA GLU A 193 -18.91 4.53 -12.62
C GLU A 193 -18.56 4.35 -14.11
N ILE A 194 -17.39 4.80 -14.55
CA ILE A 194 -16.96 4.72 -15.96
C ILE A 194 -16.29 3.39 -16.24
N SER A 195 -15.45 2.91 -15.33
CA SER A 195 -14.67 1.68 -15.57
C SER A 195 -15.45 0.40 -15.24
N GLY A 196 -16.52 0.50 -14.44
CA GLY A 196 -17.24 -0.66 -13.91
C GLY A 196 -16.50 -1.35 -12.76
N TYR A 197 -15.39 -0.77 -12.27
CA TYR A 197 -14.64 -1.30 -11.15
C TYR A 197 -15.46 -1.31 -9.85
N SER A 198 -15.30 -2.38 -9.08
CA SER A 198 -15.81 -2.50 -7.71
C SER A 198 -14.75 -3.10 -6.79
N ASP A 199 -14.62 -2.48 -5.61
CA ASP A 199 -13.80 -2.96 -4.50
C ASP A 199 -14.25 -4.32 -3.98
N VAL A 200 -15.52 -4.67 -4.18
CA VAL A 200 -16.09 -5.93 -3.72
C VAL A 200 -16.25 -6.85 -4.94
N PRO A 201 -15.64 -8.06 -4.94
CA PRO A 201 -15.83 -9.01 -6.02
C PRO A 201 -17.29 -9.49 -6.07
N SER A 202 -17.78 -9.85 -7.25
CA SER A 202 -19.18 -10.23 -7.46
C SER A 202 -19.58 -11.51 -6.74
N ASP A 203 -18.62 -12.40 -6.49
CA ASP A 203 -18.76 -13.67 -5.76
C ASP A 203 -18.38 -13.53 -4.28
N TRP A 204 -18.45 -12.32 -3.72
CA TRP A 204 -18.13 -12.08 -2.31
C TRP A 204 -18.97 -12.97 -1.39
N LYS A 205 -18.27 -13.63 -0.46
CA LYS A 205 -18.86 -14.44 0.61
C LYS A 205 -18.20 -14.08 1.93
N ASN A 206 -19.00 -14.09 2.99
CA ASN A 206 -18.49 -14.01 4.34
C ASN A 206 -17.87 -15.36 4.70
N THR A 207 -16.60 -15.35 5.12
CA THR A 207 -15.89 -16.55 5.54
C THR A 207 -15.52 -16.41 7.01
N GLU A 208 -15.83 -17.43 7.80
CA GLU A 208 -15.38 -17.48 9.19
C GLU A 208 -13.86 -17.52 9.26
N SER A 209 -13.31 -16.83 10.23
CA SER A 209 -11.87 -16.79 10.48
C SER A 209 -11.56 -17.25 11.89
N TYR A 210 -10.28 -17.50 12.13
CA TYR A 210 -9.80 -17.82 13.47
C TYR A 210 -10.26 -16.76 14.48
N PRO A 211 -10.86 -17.17 15.62
CA PRO A 211 -11.42 -16.26 16.62
C PRO A 211 -10.30 -15.67 17.48
N TYR A 212 -9.50 -14.77 16.91
CA TYR A 212 -8.42 -14.11 17.62
C TYR A 212 -8.90 -13.44 18.91
N GLN A 213 -8.18 -13.73 20.00
CA GLN A 213 -8.31 -13.02 21.26
C GLN A 213 -7.03 -12.21 21.47
N PHE A 214 -7.17 -10.89 21.51
CA PHE A 214 -6.04 -9.99 21.70
C PHE A 214 -5.98 -9.53 23.16
N VAL A 215 -4.79 -9.58 23.74
CA VAL A 215 -4.49 -9.03 25.07
C VAL A 215 -4.91 -7.57 25.12
N GLN A 216 -5.76 -7.24 26.10
CA GLN A 216 -6.19 -5.87 26.37
C GLN A 216 -5.44 -5.33 27.59
N VAL A 217 -5.03 -4.07 27.53
CA VAL A 217 -4.32 -3.41 28.63
C VAL A 217 -5.25 -2.41 29.32
N PRO A 218 -5.39 -2.45 30.66
CA PRO A 218 -6.26 -1.52 31.37
C PRO A 218 -5.74 -0.07 31.28
N PRO A 219 -6.65 0.93 31.30
CA PRO A 219 -6.27 2.35 31.36
C PRO A 219 -5.41 2.70 32.59
N GLY A 220 -4.59 3.74 32.49
CA GLY A 220 -3.87 4.35 33.62
C GLY A 220 -2.72 5.26 33.19
N GLU A 221 -1.96 5.81 34.14
CA GLU A 221 -0.82 6.72 33.88
C GLU A 221 0.60 6.09 33.87
N GLY A 222 0.85 5.01 34.64
CA GLY A 222 2.18 4.34 34.70
C GLY A 222 2.55 3.43 33.50
N VAL A 223 3.65 2.67 33.61
CA VAL A 223 3.95 1.60 32.65
C VAL A 223 3.21 0.33 33.06
N TYR A 224 2.51 -0.32 32.14
CA TYR A 224 1.95 -1.65 32.36
C TYR A 224 3.02 -2.71 32.07
N GLU A 225 3.31 -3.57 33.05
CA GLU A 225 4.28 -4.65 32.91
C GLU A 225 3.58 -5.99 32.71
N MET A 226 4.09 -6.79 31.76
CA MET A 226 3.71 -8.18 31.59
C MET A 226 4.93 -9.02 31.19
N SER A 227 4.80 -10.35 31.18
CA SER A 227 5.93 -11.23 30.86
C SER A 227 5.55 -12.42 30.00
N THR A 228 6.49 -12.86 29.17
CA THR A 228 6.40 -14.06 28.32
C THR A 228 7.77 -14.73 28.22
N ASP A 229 7.87 -15.91 27.64
CA ASP A 229 9.18 -16.52 27.38
C ASP A 229 9.81 -15.92 26.12
N VAL A 230 9.03 -15.79 25.04
CA VAL A 230 9.46 -15.19 23.78
C VAL A 230 8.47 -14.12 23.33
N VAL A 231 8.95 -12.91 23.06
CA VAL A 231 8.17 -11.87 22.39
C VAL A 231 8.61 -11.73 20.94
N ILE A 232 7.64 -11.75 20.03
CA ILE A 232 7.85 -11.61 18.59
C ILE A 232 7.25 -10.28 18.14
N VAL A 233 8.09 -9.38 17.64
CA VAL A 233 7.69 -8.04 17.20
C VAL A 233 7.41 -8.06 15.70
N GLY A 234 6.13 -7.94 15.34
CA GLY A 234 5.63 -8.01 13.97
C GLY A 234 4.97 -9.36 13.66
N SER A 235 3.75 -9.31 13.14
CA SER A 235 2.89 -10.46 12.82
C SER A 235 2.96 -10.88 11.34
N GLY A 236 3.92 -10.34 10.58
CA GLY A 236 4.15 -10.67 9.17
C GLY A 236 4.66 -12.11 8.95
N CYS A 237 5.11 -12.42 7.72
CA CYS A 237 5.52 -13.79 7.35
C CYS A 237 6.58 -14.39 8.29
N GLY A 238 7.66 -13.65 8.58
CA GLY A 238 8.69 -14.12 9.52
C GLY A 238 8.15 -14.33 10.94
N GLY A 239 7.29 -13.43 11.41
CA GLY A 239 6.68 -13.48 12.72
C GLY A 239 5.73 -14.65 12.90
N GLY A 240 4.85 -14.89 11.91
CA GLY A 240 3.91 -16.01 11.93
C GLY A 240 4.61 -17.37 11.93
N VAL A 241 5.61 -17.57 11.06
CA VAL A 241 6.39 -18.82 11.01
C VAL A 241 7.12 -19.07 12.32
N SER A 242 7.75 -18.02 12.87
CA SER A 242 8.46 -18.09 14.15
C SER A 242 7.50 -18.41 15.30
N ALA A 243 6.35 -17.74 15.35
CA ALA A 243 5.35 -17.92 16.40
C ALA A 243 4.84 -19.37 16.45
N LYS A 244 4.43 -19.92 15.30
CA LYS A 244 3.98 -21.30 15.20
C LYS A 244 5.06 -22.26 15.70
N THR A 245 6.28 -22.14 15.16
CA THR A 245 7.38 -23.07 15.45
C THR A 245 7.76 -23.06 16.93
N ILE A 246 7.82 -21.88 17.55
CA ILE A 246 8.24 -21.73 18.95
C ILE A 246 7.12 -22.12 19.92
N ALA A 247 5.85 -21.83 19.57
CA ALA A 247 4.70 -22.24 20.36
C ALA A 247 4.53 -23.78 20.34
N GLU A 248 4.67 -24.42 19.18
CA GLU A 248 4.65 -25.89 19.06
C GLU A 248 5.77 -26.57 19.85
N ALA A 249 6.88 -25.87 20.08
CA ALA A 249 7.97 -26.34 20.95
C ALA A 249 7.66 -26.18 22.46
N GLY A 250 6.48 -25.66 22.84
CA GLY A 250 6.01 -25.56 24.22
C GLY A 250 6.42 -24.30 24.97
N HIS A 251 6.89 -23.26 24.27
CA HIS A 251 7.22 -21.98 24.89
C HIS A 251 6.02 -21.04 24.96
N ARG A 252 5.94 -20.19 26.00
CA ARG A 252 4.97 -19.09 26.01
C ARG A 252 5.42 -18.01 25.04
N VAL A 253 4.62 -17.79 24.00
CA VAL A 253 4.91 -16.84 22.93
C VAL A 253 3.87 -15.73 22.97
N LEU A 254 4.34 -14.48 22.92
CA LEU A 254 3.48 -13.33 22.66
C LEU A 254 3.89 -12.68 21.34
N VAL A 255 2.99 -12.67 20.36
CA VAL A 255 3.18 -11.91 19.11
C VAL A 255 2.53 -10.55 19.27
N VAL A 256 3.30 -9.51 18.95
CA VAL A 256 2.82 -8.12 19.02
C VAL A 256 2.91 -7.42 17.67
N ASP A 257 1.91 -6.62 17.33
CA ASP A 257 1.90 -5.84 16.10
C ASP A 257 1.33 -4.44 16.34
N LYS A 258 1.82 -3.44 15.59
CA LYS A 258 1.28 -2.08 15.62
C LYS A 258 -0.04 -1.95 14.87
N GLY A 259 -0.25 -2.80 13.87
CA GLY A 259 -1.47 -2.89 13.09
C GLY A 259 -2.60 -3.57 13.87
N TYR A 260 -3.78 -3.55 13.27
CA TYR A 260 -4.99 -4.18 13.79
C TYR A 260 -5.42 -5.32 12.88
N TYR A 261 -6.13 -6.30 13.44
CA TYR A 261 -6.76 -7.38 12.72
C TYR A 261 -8.09 -6.96 12.13
N PHE A 262 -8.30 -7.29 10.86
CA PHE A 262 -9.56 -7.12 10.17
C PHE A 262 -10.03 -8.49 9.67
N PRO A 263 -11.13 -9.04 10.20
CA PRO A 263 -11.63 -10.33 9.79
C PRO A 263 -12.13 -10.30 8.34
N PRO A 264 -12.25 -11.47 7.67
CA PRO A 264 -12.73 -11.55 6.28
C PRO A 264 -14.10 -10.92 6.07
N SER A 265 -14.95 -10.84 7.10
CA SER A 265 -16.23 -10.14 7.07
C SER A 265 -16.13 -8.62 6.85
N MET A 266 -14.94 -8.03 7.04
CA MET A 266 -14.63 -6.62 6.77
C MET A 266 -13.78 -6.43 5.50
N LEU A 267 -13.46 -7.53 4.79
CA LEU A 267 -12.60 -7.54 3.62
C LEU A 267 -13.38 -7.97 2.37
N PRO A 268 -12.96 -7.55 1.16
CA PRO A 268 -11.98 -6.49 0.91
C PRO A 268 -12.46 -5.14 1.43
N MET A 269 -11.54 -4.27 1.84
CA MET A 269 -11.84 -2.88 2.18
C MET A 269 -12.07 -2.05 0.91
N THR A 270 -12.66 -0.87 1.06
CA THR A 270 -12.56 0.15 0.00
C THR A 270 -11.11 0.52 -0.24
N GLN A 271 -10.78 1.04 -1.42
CA GLN A 271 -9.44 1.60 -1.67
C GLN A 271 -8.98 2.51 -0.53
N GLU A 272 -9.79 3.51 -0.18
CA GLU A 272 -9.52 4.48 0.89
C GLU A 272 -9.14 3.81 2.23
N SER A 273 -10.00 2.91 2.71
CA SER A 273 -9.81 2.23 3.99
C SER A 273 -8.60 1.30 3.95
N ALA A 274 -8.39 0.57 2.85
CA ALA A 274 -7.24 -0.30 2.67
C ALA A 274 -5.93 0.49 2.77
N SER A 275 -5.84 1.61 2.04
CA SER A 275 -4.68 2.50 2.06
C SER A 275 -4.33 2.94 3.47
N HIS A 276 -5.33 3.29 4.28
CA HIS A 276 -5.13 3.76 5.65
C HIS A 276 -4.78 2.63 6.64
N TYR A 277 -5.49 1.51 6.58
CA TYR A 277 -5.42 0.46 7.61
C TYR A 277 -4.50 -0.71 7.27
N LEU A 278 -4.25 -0.96 5.99
CA LEU A 278 -3.52 -2.14 5.53
C LEU A 278 -2.10 -1.82 5.04
N TYR A 279 -1.78 -0.54 4.80
CA TYR A 279 -0.48 -0.11 4.26
C TYR A 279 0.23 0.90 5.16
N GLU A 280 1.55 0.79 5.19
CA GLU A 280 2.43 1.75 5.85
C GLU A 280 2.30 3.14 5.20
N GLY A 281 2.36 4.20 6.02
CA GLY A 281 2.31 5.58 5.51
C GLY A 281 1.00 5.95 4.83
N GLY A 282 -0.06 5.15 4.98
CA GLY A 282 -1.33 5.39 4.31
C GLY A 282 -1.29 5.05 2.82
N GLY A 283 -0.38 4.17 2.37
CA GLY A 283 -0.28 3.72 0.98
C GLY A 283 1.17 3.48 0.54
N ILE A 284 1.75 4.47 -0.12
CA ILE A 284 3.11 4.42 -0.68
C ILE A 284 4.04 5.27 0.18
N LEU A 285 5.15 4.69 0.64
CA LEU A 285 6.28 5.44 1.18
C LEU A 285 7.23 5.84 0.06
N SER A 286 7.68 7.08 0.03
CA SER A 286 8.64 7.55 -0.98
C SER A 286 10.04 7.69 -0.39
N SER A 287 11.05 7.30 -1.17
CA SER A 287 12.44 7.67 -0.91
C SER A 287 12.65 9.20 -0.92
N ASP A 288 13.67 9.71 -0.23
CA ASP A 288 13.98 11.15 -0.17
C ASP A 288 14.21 11.79 -1.56
N SER A 289 14.72 11.00 -2.51
CA SER A 289 14.93 11.43 -3.91
C SER A 289 13.69 11.29 -4.78
N THR A 290 12.58 10.74 -4.26
CA THR A 290 11.33 10.42 -4.98
C THR A 290 11.52 9.49 -6.18
N SER A 291 12.66 8.80 -6.23
CA SER A 291 13.00 7.89 -7.33
C SER A 291 12.37 6.51 -7.15
N THR A 292 12.14 6.11 -5.90
CA THR A 292 11.56 4.82 -5.53
C THR A 292 10.40 5.04 -4.56
N GLY A 293 9.29 4.36 -4.84
CA GLY A 293 8.17 4.17 -3.91
C GLY A 293 8.19 2.76 -3.32
N LEU A 294 7.78 2.62 -2.07
CA LEU A 294 7.71 1.36 -1.32
C LEU A 294 6.27 1.13 -0.88
N VAL A 295 5.78 -0.09 -1.13
CA VAL A 295 4.47 -0.54 -0.67
C VAL A 295 4.71 -1.61 0.39
N CYS A 296 4.34 -1.30 1.63
CA CYS A 296 4.57 -2.17 2.78
C CYS A 296 3.24 -2.42 3.49
N GLY A 297 2.89 -3.68 3.75
CA GLY A 297 1.71 -4.00 4.55
C GLY A 297 1.91 -3.63 6.03
N SER A 298 0.92 -2.97 6.64
CA SER A 298 0.91 -2.51 8.03
C SER A 298 -0.43 -2.84 8.73
N SER A 299 -0.80 -4.12 8.73
CA SER A 299 -1.95 -4.67 9.44
C SER A 299 -1.55 -5.99 10.13
N TRP A 300 -2.43 -6.57 10.96
CA TRP A 300 -2.21 -7.91 11.47
C TRP A 300 -2.03 -8.90 10.31
N GLY A 301 -0.92 -9.65 10.30
CA GLY A 301 -0.46 -10.48 9.19
C GLY A 301 0.55 -9.80 8.23
N GLY A 302 0.81 -8.51 8.41
CA GLY A 302 1.79 -7.73 7.65
C GLY A 302 1.55 -7.74 6.13
N GLY A 303 2.64 -7.78 5.35
CA GLY A 303 2.57 -7.87 3.88
C GLY A 303 1.82 -9.11 3.36
N GLY A 304 1.71 -10.18 4.14
CA GLY A 304 0.94 -11.36 3.77
C GLY A 304 -0.57 -11.09 3.67
N THR A 305 -1.08 -10.05 4.34
CA THR A 305 -2.48 -9.64 4.27
C THR A 305 -2.83 -9.01 2.92
N VAL A 306 -1.89 -8.33 2.27
CA VAL A 306 -2.12 -7.53 1.06
C VAL A 306 -1.42 -8.04 -0.21
N ASN A 307 -0.48 -8.98 -0.10
CA ASN A 307 0.21 -9.55 -1.26
C ASN A 307 -0.71 -10.40 -2.17
N TRP A 308 -0.18 -10.83 -3.32
CA TRP A 308 -0.94 -11.48 -4.39
C TRP A 308 -0.74 -12.99 -4.50
N SER A 309 -0.53 -13.67 -3.36
CA SER A 309 -0.45 -15.13 -3.24
C SER A 309 0.71 -15.85 -3.94
N VAL A 310 1.53 -15.14 -4.70
CA VAL A 310 2.64 -15.70 -5.47
C VAL A 310 3.66 -16.41 -4.59
N CYS A 311 4.06 -17.61 -5.01
CA CYS A 311 5.12 -18.40 -4.40
C CYS A 311 6.21 -18.72 -5.44
N PHE A 312 7.43 -18.28 -5.13
CA PHE A 312 8.65 -18.65 -5.87
C PHE A 312 9.67 -19.21 -4.92
N ARG A 313 10.21 -20.39 -5.24
CA ARG A 313 11.38 -20.89 -4.52
C ARG A 313 12.57 -19.99 -4.79
N LEU A 314 13.44 -19.88 -3.79
CA LEU A 314 14.71 -19.16 -3.94
C LEU A 314 15.55 -19.89 -4.99
N GLN A 315 16.03 -19.15 -5.98
CA GLN A 315 16.76 -19.71 -7.12
C GLN A 315 18.15 -20.19 -6.71
N ASP A 316 18.60 -21.32 -7.27
CA ASP A 316 19.87 -21.95 -6.91
C ASP A 316 21.08 -21.04 -7.09
N TYR A 317 21.11 -20.23 -8.17
CA TYR A 317 22.21 -19.29 -8.38
C TYR A 317 22.32 -18.21 -7.29
N VAL A 318 21.20 -17.79 -6.67
CA VAL A 318 21.19 -16.84 -5.54
C VAL A 318 21.69 -17.56 -4.28
N ARG A 319 21.28 -18.81 -4.08
CA ARG A 319 21.73 -19.66 -2.97
C ARG A 319 23.24 -19.86 -3.03
N ASP A 320 23.77 -20.17 -4.21
CA ASP A 320 25.20 -20.32 -4.48
C ASP A 320 25.96 -19.02 -4.21
N GLU A 321 25.43 -17.87 -4.66
CA GLU A 321 26.01 -16.55 -4.39
C GLU A 321 26.12 -16.29 -2.88
N TRP A 322 25.06 -16.57 -2.12
CA TRP A 322 25.03 -16.36 -0.67
C TRP A 322 25.96 -17.32 0.07
N ALA A 323 26.00 -18.60 -0.35
CA ALA A 323 26.92 -19.59 0.21
C ALA A 323 28.39 -19.20 -0.05
N ALA A 324 28.71 -18.74 -1.26
CA ALA A 324 30.05 -18.23 -1.60
C ALA A 324 30.45 -16.99 -0.78
N ARG A 325 29.47 -16.23 -0.26
CA ARG A 325 29.68 -15.11 0.67
C ARG A 325 29.73 -15.53 2.15
N GLY A 326 29.82 -16.82 2.44
CA GLY A 326 29.99 -17.35 3.80
C GLY A 326 28.69 -17.73 4.50
N LEU A 327 27.60 -17.95 3.75
CA LEU A 327 26.31 -18.41 4.28
C LEU A 327 25.98 -19.84 3.79
N PRO A 328 26.75 -20.86 4.21
CA PRO A 328 26.65 -22.22 3.66
C PRO A 328 25.30 -22.90 3.90
N LEU A 329 24.50 -22.39 4.85
CA LEU A 329 23.14 -22.85 5.10
C LEU A 329 22.29 -22.83 3.82
N PHE A 330 22.45 -21.82 2.95
CA PHE A 330 21.55 -21.67 1.79
C PHE A 330 21.71 -22.78 0.75
N THR A 331 22.84 -23.47 0.71
CA THR A 331 23.07 -24.62 -0.18
C THR A 331 22.96 -25.96 0.54
N SER A 332 22.56 -25.98 1.82
CA SER A 332 22.40 -27.23 2.58
C SER A 332 20.99 -27.81 2.45
N SER A 333 20.89 -29.12 2.76
CA SER A 333 19.61 -29.82 2.87
C SER A 333 18.67 -29.20 3.90
N ASP A 334 19.21 -28.64 4.99
CA ASP A 334 18.40 -28.02 6.04
C ASP A 334 17.57 -26.83 5.49
N PHE A 335 18.12 -26.09 4.51
CA PHE A 335 17.39 -25.01 3.86
C PHE A 335 16.37 -25.54 2.85
N ASP A 336 16.65 -26.65 2.16
CA ASP A 336 15.67 -27.34 1.32
C ASP A 336 14.47 -27.81 2.15
N GLU A 337 14.73 -28.49 3.27
CA GLU A 337 13.70 -28.92 4.23
C GLU A 337 12.90 -27.75 4.78
N SER A 338 13.55 -26.61 5.03
CA SER A 338 12.88 -25.38 5.47
C SER A 338 11.93 -24.83 4.40
N MET A 339 12.35 -24.81 3.12
CA MET A 339 11.49 -24.40 2.01
C MET A 339 10.33 -25.38 1.82
N ASP A 340 10.59 -26.68 1.85
CA ASP A 340 9.57 -27.73 1.71
C ASP A 340 8.50 -27.61 2.80
N ARG A 341 8.92 -27.46 4.06
CA ARG A 341 8.00 -27.25 5.19
C ARG A 341 7.09 -26.04 5.00
N VAL A 342 7.62 -24.94 4.46
CA VAL A 342 6.81 -23.73 4.17
C VAL A 342 5.84 -24.02 3.03
N TRP A 343 6.31 -24.63 1.94
CA TRP A 343 5.49 -25.00 0.77
C TRP A 343 4.31 -25.88 1.16
N ASP A 344 4.59 -26.95 1.92
CA ASP A 344 3.61 -27.92 2.37
C ASP A 344 2.59 -27.28 3.31
N PHE A 345 3.05 -26.46 4.27
CA PHE A 345 2.15 -25.82 5.23
C PHE A 345 1.17 -24.85 4.55
N VAL A 346 1.64 -24.02 3.63
CA VAL A 346 0.78 -23.07 2.91
C VAL A 346 0.06 -23.71 1.71
N GLY A 347 0.40 -24.96 1.38
CA GLY A 347 -0.14 -25.70 0.25
C GLY A 347 0.08 -24.96 -1.08
N ALA A 348 1.29 -24.46 -1.31
CA ALA A 348 1.63 -23.78 -2.55
C ALA A 348 1.48 -24.74 -3.74
N SER A 349 0.65 -24.38 -4.72
CA SER A 349 0.29 -25.28 -5.82
C SER A 349 -0.16 -24.52 -7.07
N LYS A 350 -0.17 -25.23 -8.21
CA LYS A 350 -0.74 -24.80 -9.50
C LYS A 350 -2.11 -25.43 -9.81
N SER A 351 -2.57 -26.36 -8.97
CA SER A 351 -3.68 -27.28 -9.26
C SER A 351 -5.03 -26.63 -9.55
N ALA A 352 -5.31 -25.47 -8.93
CA ALA A 352 -6.58 -24.75 -9.07
C ALA A 352 -6.40 -23.36 -9.69
N ILE A 353 -5.34 -23.16 -10.49
CA ILE A 353 -5.10 -21.90 -11.16
C ILE A 353 -6.05 -21.74 -12.34
N ARG A 354 -6.82 -20.65 -12.31
CA ARG A 354 -7.62 -20.16 -13.44
C ARG A 354 -7.05 -18.85 -13.96
N HIS A 355 -6.71 -18.82 -15.24
CA HIS A 355 -6.18 -17.62 -15.90
C HIS A 355 -7.30 -16.67 -16.33
N ASN A 356 -7.11 -15.38 -16.06
CA ASN A 356 -7.84 -14.31 -16.74
C ASN A 356 -7.21 -14.04 -18.13
N PRO A 357 -7.85 -13.25 -19.01
CA PRO A 357 -7.32 -12.96 -20.35
C PRO A 357 -5.90 -12.40 -20.37
N ARG A 358 -5.52 -11.58 -19.38
CA ARG A 358 -4.20 -10.94 -19.31
C ARG A 358 -3.08 -11.92 -18.98
N ASN A 359 -3.34 -12.82 -18.03
CA ASN A 359 -2.41 -13.89 -17.72
C ASN A 359 -2.31 -14.88 -18.88
N GLN A 360 -3.43 -15.19 -19.54
CA GLN A 360 -3.43 -16.04 -20.73
C GLN A 360 -2.61 -15.42 -21.87
N ALA A 361 -2.74 -14.13 -22.12
CA ALA A 361 -1.95 -13.42 -23.13
C ALA A 361 -0.44 -13.53 -22.89
N LEU A 362 0.01 -13.53 -21.62
CA LEU A 362 1.41 -13.73 -21.29
C LEU A 362 1.88 -15.16 -21.61
N LEU A 363 1.06 -16.17 -21.29
CA LEU A 363 1.33 -17.58 -21.62
C LEU A 363 1.37 -17.83 -23.14
N ASP A 364 0.46 -17.21 -23.88
CA ASP A 364 0.42 -17.31 -25.34
C ASP A 364 1.65 -16.63 -25.97
N GLY A 365 2.08 -15.49 -25.39
CA GLY A 365 3.32 -14.81 -25.75
C GLY A 365 4.55 -15.68 -25.52
N ILE A 366 4.66 -16.34 -24.35
CA ILE A 366 5.72 -17.30 -24.02
C ILE A 366 5.80 -18.39 -25.11
N LYS A 367 4.66 -19.01 -25.44
CA LYS A 367 4.59 -20.07 -26.45
C LYS A 367 5.00 -19.59 -27.83
N THR A 368 4.55 -18.39 -28.22
CA THR A 368 4.79 -17.83 -29.56
C THR A 368 6.25 -17.43 -29.77
N LEU A 369 6.89 -16.86 -28.73
CA LEU A 369 8.26 -16.37 -28.79
C LEU A 369 9.31 -17.43 -28.42
N GLY A 370 8.87 -18.58 -27.89
CA GLY A 370 9.78 -19.62 -27.38
C GLY A 370 10.55 -19.20 -26.13
N TRP A 371 9.98 -18.29 -25.34
CA TRP A 371 10.59 -17.78 -24.10
C TRP A 371 10.39 -18.74 -22.92
N LYS A 372 11.20 -18.58 -21.87
CA LYS A 372 11.00 -19.26 -20.59
C LYS A 372 9.95 -18.55 -19.73
N GLY A 373 9.04 -19.33 -19.16
CA GLY A 373 8.02 -18.86 -18.23
C GLY A 373 6.99 -19.95 -17.96
N GLY A 374 5.93 -19.61 -17.23
CA GLY A 374 4.82 -20.53 -17.03
C GLY A 374 3.86 -20.11 -15.93
N VAL A 375 3.10 -21.09 -15.45
CA VAL A 375 2.14 -20.92 -14.36
C VAL A 375 2.87 -20.80 -13.03
N VAL A 376 2.49 -19.80 -12.24
CA VAL A 376 3.03 -19.53 -10.91
C VAL A 376 2.29 -20.35 -9.84
N GLU A 377 2.99 -20.78 -8.81
CA GLU A 377 2.35 -21.41 -7.65
C GLU A 377 1.72 -20.35 -6.75
N GLN A 378 0.58 -20.68 -6.16
CA GLN A 378 -0.13 -19.81 -5.24
C GLN A 378 -0.36 -20.50 -3.90
N ASN A 379 -0.24 -19.74 -2.80
CA ASN A 379 -0.47 -20.22 -1.43
C ASN A 379 -1.95 -20.35 -1.06
N THR A 380 -2.74 -21.05 -1.88
CA THR A 380 -4.19 -21.20 -1.69
C THR A 380 -4.59 -22.60 -1.23
N ALA A 381 -3.61 -23.48 -0.93
CA ALA A 381 -3.84 -24.90 -0.63
C ALA A 381 -4.72 -25.61 -1.67
N GLY A 382 -4.41 -25.38 -2.96
CA GLY A 382 -5.09 -26.02 -4.07
C GLY A 382 -6.55 -25.57 -4.27
N ARG A 383 -6.96 -24.44 -3.70
CA ARG A 383 -8.27 -23.83 -3.96
C ARG A 383 -8.14 -22.70 -4.99
N GLU A 384 -9.18 -22.56 -5.80
CA GLU A 384 -9.27 -21.46 -6.76
C GLU A 384 -9.39 -20.12 -5.99
N HIS A 385 -8.65 -19.10 -6.42
CA HIS A 385 -8.72 -17.76 -5.86
C HIS A 385 -8.83 -16.72 -6.98
N TYR A 386 -10.06 -16.51 -7.47
CA TYR A 386 -10.37 -15.66 -8.63
C TYR A 386 -10.91 -14.27 -8.23
N CYS A 387 -10.37 -13.63 -7.18
CA CYS A 387 -10.99 -12.41 -6.65
C CYS A 387 -10.48 -11.11 -7.27
N GLY A 388 -9.21 -10.97 -7.64
CA GLY A 388 -8.63 -9.73 -8.21
C GLY A 388 -8.48 -8.53 -7.25
N ARG A 389 -8.80 -8.71 -5.96
CA ARG A 389 -8.81 -7.66 -4.93
C ARG A 389 -7.87 -7.95 -3.76
N CYS A 390 -6.84 -8.77 -3.97
CA CYS A 390 -5.94 -9.22 -2.89
C CYS A 390 -5.24 -8.06 -2.16
N HIS A 391 -5.03 -6.93 -2.83
CA HIS A 391 -4.46 -5.70 -2.26
C HIS A 391 -5.39 -4.99 -1.27
N LEU A 392 -6.67 -5.32 -1.26
CA LEU A 392 -7.68 -4.79 -0.35
C LEU A 392 -7.98 -5.74 0.82
N GLY A 393 -7.27 -6.86 0.90
CA GLY A 393 -7.50 -7.93 1.87
C GLY A 393 -8.41 -9.04 1.32
N CYS A 394 -8.22 -10.25 1.85
CA CYS A 394 -8.83 -11.47 1.33
C CYS A 394 -10.10 -11.86 2.11
N ASN A 395 -11.28 -11.73 1.49
CA ASN A 395 -12.57 -12.11 2.11
C ASN A 395 -12.80 -13.62 2.21
N SER A 396 -12.17 -14.39 1.33
CA SER A 396 -12.39 -15.84 1.24
C SER A 396 -11.53 -16.64 2.21
N ALA A 397 -10.56 -15.97 2.86
CA ALA A 397 -9.52 -16.62 3.67
C ALA A 397 -8.80 -17.79 2.94
N ASP A 398 -8.80 -17.82 1.60
CA ASP A 398 -8.11 -18.87 0.85
C ASP A 398 -6.61 -18.62 0.76
N LYS A 399 -6.20 -17.35 0.67
CA LYS A 399 -4.80 -16.95 0.72
C LYS A 399 -4.22 -17.29 2.11
N ARG A 400 -3.37 -18.33 2.16
CA ARG A 400 -2.77 -18.85 3.40
C ARG A 400 -1.57 -18.00 3.85
N GLY A 401 -1.83 -16.71 4.06
CA GLY A 401 -0.90 -15.77 4.68
C GLY A 401 -0.84 -15.94 6.20
N PRO A 402 -0.06 -15.09 6.90
CA PRO A 402 0.18 -15.23 8.34
C PRO A 402 -1.09 -15.16 9.18
N ALA A 403 -1.95 -14.17 8.93
CA ALA A 403 -3.22 -14.00 9.66
C ALA A 403 -4.24 -15.12 9.44
N THR A 404 -4.08 -15.91 8.38
CA THR A 404 -5.05 -16.93 7.97
C THR A 404 -4.58 -18.36 8.26
N SER A 405 -3.28 -18.58 8.46
CA SER A 405 -2.72 -19.93 8.61
C SER A 405 -1.68 -20.05 9.71
N TRP A 406 -0.60 -19.26 9.66
CA TRP A 406 0.51 -19.37 10.60
C TRP A 406 0.17 -18.93 12.02
N LEU A 407 -0.46 -17.75 12.17
CA LEU A 407 -0.85 -17.22 13.48
C LEU A 407 -2.02 -18.01 14.11
N PRO A 408 -3.04 -18.48 13.35
CA PRO A 408 -4.01 -19.42 13.88
C PRO A 408 -3.37 -20.69 14.43
N ALA A 409 -2.46 -21.33 13.68
CA ALA A 409 -1.74 -22.51 14.15
C ALA A 409 -0.87 -22.23 15.38
N ALA A 410 -0.27 -21.04 15.48
CA ALA A 410 0.44 -20.62 16.69
C ALA A 410 -0.51 -20.47 17.88
N GLY A 411 -1.72 -19.93 17.67
CA GLY A 411 -2.74 -19.76 18.70
C GLY A 411 -3.29 -21.10 19.20
N GLU A 412 -3.49 -22.07 18.29
CA GLU A 412 -3.82 -23.46 18.63
C GLU A 412 -2.73 -24.13 19.48
N ALA A 413 -1.47 -23.76 19.27
CA ALA A 413 -0.33 -24.18 20.08
C ALA A 413 -0.13 -23.34 21.37
N GLY A 414 -1.03 -22.40 21.67
CA GLY A 414 -1.04 -21.61 22.91
C GLY A 414 -0.31 -20.26 22.84
N ALA A 415 0.01 -19.76 21.65
CA ALA A 415 0.53 -18.40 21.51
C ALA A 415 -0.54 -17.34 21.83
N GLU A 416 -0.12 -16.25 22.46
CA GLU A 416 -0.93 -15.07 22.76
C GLU A 416 -0.64 -13.94 21.76
N PHE A 417 -1.59 -13.01 21.63
CA PHE A 417 -1.56 -11.98 20.60
C PHE A 417 -1.87 -10.60 21.16
N MET A 418 -1.17 -9.56 20.70
CA MET A 418 -1.47 -8.16 21.02
C MET A 418 -1.38 -7.30 19.76
N GLU A 419 -2.51 -6.75 19.33
CA GLU A 419 -2.57 -5.76 18.26
C GLU A 419 -2.52 -4.33 18.81
N GLY A 420 -2.30 -3.34 17.93
CA GLY A 420 -2.21 -1.93 18.33
C GLY A 420 -0.99 -1.57 19.19
N PHE A 421 0.01 -2.45 19.30
CA PHE A 421 1.23 -2.22 20.07
C PHE A 421 2.41 -1.79 19.18
N THR A 422 2.72 -0.50 19.22
CA THR A 422 3.91 0.03 18.57
C THR A 422 5.11 -0.14 19.50
N VAL A 423 5.94 -1.14 19.22
CA VAL A 423 7.23 -1.33 19.91
C VAL A 423 8.21 -0.24 19.48
N GLU A 424 8.78 0.47 20.44
CA GLU A 424 9.71 1.59 20.20
C GLU A 424 11.16 1.18 20.37
N LYS A 425 11.44 0.26 21.30
CA LYS A 425 12.78 -0.27 21.55
C LYS A 425 12.76 -1.64 22.22
N VAL A 426 13.83 -2.40 21.98
CA VAL A 426 14.26 -3.55 22.78
C VAL A 426 15.02 -3.00 23.99
N VAL A 427 14.74 -3.57 25.16
CA VAL A 427 15.45 -3.23 26.40
C VAL A 427 16.49 -4.30 26.66
N PHE A 428 17.72 -3.89 26.94
CA PHE A 428 18.84 -4.75 27.27
C PHE A 428 19.18 -4.62 28.75
N ALA A 429 19.62 -5.71 29.38
CA ALA A 429 20.23 -5.65 30.70
C ALA A 429 21.51 -4.82 30.63
N ASP A 430 21.73 -3.98 31.65
CA ASP A 430 23.01 -3.29 31.82
C ASP A 430 24.12 -4.32 32.04
N THR A 431 25.18 -4.17 31.26
CA THR A 431 26.43 -4.93 31.44
C THR A 431 27.52 -3.92 31.76
N ASP A 432 28.12 -4.03 32.95
CA ASP A 432 29.33 -3.29 33.32
C ASP A 432 30.48 -3.67 32.36
N GLY A 433 30.64 -2.92 31.26
CA GLY A 433 31.72 -3.13 30.29
C GLY A 433 31.28 -3.40 28.85
N GLY A 434 30.73 -2.40 28.17
CA GLY A 434 30.96 -2.12 26.74
C GLY A 434 30.55 -3.12 25.64
N GLY A 435 30.06 -4.33 25.95
CA GLY A 435 29.75 -5.36 24.95
C GLY A 435 28.41 -6.06 25.18
N GLY A 436 27.47 -5.88 24.23
CA GLY A 436 26.33 -6.76 23.96
C GLY A 436 25.46 -7.16 25.16
N GLY A 437 24.56 -6.28 25.59
CA GLY A 437 23.59 -6.61 26.64
C GLY A 437 22.64 -7.75 26.24
N THR A 438 22.18 -8.53 27.21
CA THR A 438 21.12 -9.53 27.00
C THR A 438 19.77 -8.83 26.88
N ALA A 439 19.01 -9.09 25.81
CA ALA A 439 17.66 -8.54 25.68
C ALA A 439 16.76 -9.07 26.81
N ILE A 440 16.10 -8.17 27.55
CA ILE A 440 15.22 -8.49 28.68
C ILE A 440 13.75 -8.22 28.39
N GLY A 441 13.44 -7.68 27.21
CA GLY A 441 12.08 -7.37 26.83
C GLY A 441 11.99 -6.27 25.78
N VAL A 442 10.77 -5.80 25.56
CA VAL A 442 10.45 -4.70 24.65
C VAL A 442 9.57 -3.67 25.33
N GLN A 443 9.75 -2.41 24.95
CA GLN A 443 8.95 -1.28 25.44
C GLN A 443 8.28 -0.56 24.26
N GLY A 444 7.05 -0.11 24.46
CA GLY A 444 6.31 0.61 23.43
C GLY A 444 5.05 1.30 23.93
N LEU A 445 4.23 1.73 22.97
CA LEU A 445 2.92 2.33 23.18
C LEU A 445 1.83 1.41 22.62
N TRP A 446 0.94 0.96 23.50
CA TRP A 446 -0.28 0.23 23.11
C TRP A 446 -1.42 1.21 22.92
N THR A 447 -2.19 1.04 21.85
CA THR A 447 -3.41 1.81 21.57
C THR A 447 -4.57 0.83 21.42
N ALA A 448 -5.59 1.01 22.24
CA ALA A 448 -6.79 0.17 22.22
C ALA A 448 -7.62 0.38 20.95
N ARG A 449 -8.51 -0.58 20.68
CA ARG A 449 -9.69 -0.33 19.82
C ARG A 449 -10.66 0.63 20.48
N ASP A 450 -11.62 1.10 19.70
CA ASP A 450 -12.80 1.78 20.21
C ASP A 450 -13.66 0.82 21.07
N GLU A 451 -14.53 1.37 21.90
CA GLU A 451 -15.43 0.60 22.79
C GLU A 451 -16.32 -0.41 22.04
N ASP A 452 -16.63 -0.13 20.77
CA ASP A 452 -17.40 -1.01 19.87
C ASP A 452 -16.53 -2.03 19.11
N GLY A 453 -15.22 -2.11 19.42
CA GLY A 453 -14.25 -2.97 18.75
C GLY A 453 -13.78 -2.43 17.39
N SER A 454 -14.13 -1.21 17.01
CA SER A 454 -13.66 -0.57 15.77
C SER A 454 -12.35 0.19 15.97
N VAL A 455 -11.88 0.84 14.91
CA VAL A 455 -10.72 1.75 14.90
C VAL A 455 -11.07 3.04 14.15
N HIS A 456 -12.33 3.46 14.26
CA HIS A 456 -12.87 4.59 13.52
C HIS A 456 -12.52 5.93 14.18
N LYS A 457 -12.21 5.95 15.48
CA LYS A 457 -11.73 7.17 16.14
C LYS A 457 -10.21 7.34 15.96
N PRO A 458 -9.72 8.59 15.89
CA PRO A 458 -8.28 8.83 15.82
C PRO A 458 -7.56 8.23 17.04
N ALA A 459 -6.31 7.80 16.85
CA ALA A 459 -5.53 7.16 17.91
C ALA A 459 -5.43 8.00 19.20
N SER A 460 -5.40 9.33 19.07
CA SER A 460 -5.36 10.27 20.19
C SER A 460 -6.64 10.29 21.05
N ALA A 461 -7.75 9.78 20.52
CA ALA A 461 -9.03 9.69 21.23
C ALA A 461 -9.30 8.28 21.78
N ARG A 462 -8.39 7.33 21.55
CA ARG A 462 -8.48 5.94 22.04
C ARG A 462 -7.60 5.78 23.27
N THR A 463 -7.88 4.77 24.09
CA THR A 463 -7.06 4.48 25.27
C THR A 463 -5.63 4.14 24.83
N GLN A 464 -4.65 4.83 25.40
CA GLN A 464 -3.23 4.56 25.16
C GLN A 464 -2.51 4.23 26.46
N ARG A 465 -1.58 3.27 26.39
CA ARG A 465 -0.82 2.80 27.55
C ARG A 465 0.62 2.52 27.18
N ARG A 466 1.57 2.98 28.00
CA ARG A 466 2.96 2.53 27.93
C ARG A 466 3.04 1.10 28.45
N VAL A 467 3.63 0.20 27.67
CA VAL A 467 3.75 -1.22 28.03
C VAL A 467 5.22 -1.63 27.99
N PHE A 468 5.63 -2.40 28.99
CA PHE A 468 6.89 -3.12 29.01
C PHE A 468 6.61 -4.63 29.09
N ILE A 469 7.06 -5.36 28.07
CA ILE A 469 6.91 -6.81 27.99
C ILE A 469 8.26 -7.43 28.32
N ARG A 470 8.39 -8.02 29.49
CA ARG A 470 9.57 -8.77 29.90
C ARG A 470 9.62 -10.10 29.14
N ALA A 471 10.73 -10.40 28.50
CA ALA A 471 10.90 -11.66 27.76
C ALA A 471 12.32 -12.18 27.86
N LYS A 472 12.49 -13.51 27.84
CA LYS A 472 13.81 -14.16 27.84
C LYS A 472 14.47 -14.06 26.47
N LYS A 473 13.66 -14.01 25.40
CA LYS A 473 14.09 -13.85 24.02
C LYS A 473 13.18 -12.85 23.30
N VAL A 474 13.77 -12.07 22.40
CA VAL A 474 13.08 -11.10 21.56
C VAL A 474 13.39 -11.44 20.11
N ILE A 475 12.36 -11.61 19.29
CA ILE A 475 12.48 -11.80 17.84
C ILE A 475 11.95 -10.54 17.15
N ILE A 476 12.78 -9.91 16.34
CA ILE A 476 12.37 -8.74 15.54
C ILE A 476 11.98 -9.21 14.14
N SER A 477 10.70 -9.06 13.80
CA SER A 477 10.11 -9.37 12.50
C SER A 477 9.24 -8.21 11.99
N ALA A 478 9.68 -6.97 12.19
CA ALA A 478 8.96 -5.74 11.80
C ALA A 478 9.11 -5.38 10.30
N GLY A 479 9.63 -6.30 9.48
CA GLY A 479 9.92 -6.08 8.06
C GLY A 479 11.21 -5.30 7.81
N SER A 480 11.63 -5.23 6.54
CA SER A 480 12.95 -4.69 6.14
C SER A 480 13.15 -3.21 6.47
N ILE A 481 12.05 -2.45 6.59
CA ILE A 481 12.10 -1.01 6.88
C ILE A 481 12.15 -0.75 8.39
N TRP A 482 11.25 -1.36 9.17
CA TRP A 482 11.13 -1.03 10.60
C TRP A 482 12.05 -1.84 11.51
N SER A 483 12.46 -3.05 11.13
CA SER A 483 13.39 -3.86 11.93
C SER A 483 14.72 -3.13 12.22
N PRO A 484 15.43 -2.55 11.22
CA PRO A 484 16.65 -1.82 11.51
C PRO A 484 16.41 -0.52 12.30
N ILE A 485 15.30 0.18 12.08
CA ILE A 485 14.94 1.38 12.86
C ILE A 485 14.75 1.01 14.33
N LEU A 486 14.03 -0.08 14.60
CA LEU A 486 13.83 -0.57 15.96
C LEU A 486 15.16 -0.95 16.63
N LEU A 487 16.04 -1.67 15.92
CA LEU A 487 17.36 -2.03 16.43
C LEU A 487 18.22 -0.78 16.74
N ALA A 488 18.20 0.22 15.85
CA ALA A 488 18.91 1.49 16.05
C ALA A 488 18.36 2.26 17.27
N ASN A 489 17.03 2.37 17.40
CA ASN A 489 16.37 2.98 18.55
C ASN A 489 16.66 2.25 19.87
N SER A 490 17.00 0.96 19.78
CA SER A 490 17.39 0.12 20.93
C SER A 490 18.87 0.27 21.32
N GLY A 491 19.62 1.11 20.62
CA GLY A 491 21.04 1.35 20.89
C GLY A 491 21.98 0.24 20.39
N VAL A 492 21.53 -0.64 19.49
CA VAL A 492 22.37 -1.71 18.93
C VAL A 492 23.49 -1.11 18.08
N LYS A 493 24.73 -1.28 18.52
CA LYS A 493 25.93 -0.77 17.84
C LYS A 493 26.48 -1.82 16.87
N ASN A 494 25.92 -1.85 15.66
CA ASN A 494 26.45 -2.65 14.55
C ASN A 494 26.43 -1.80 13.27
N PRO A 495 27.55 -1.66 12.54
CA PRO A 495 27.64 -0.79 11.36
C PRO A 495 26.73 -1.21 10.21
N ASN A 496 26.20 -2.44 10.22
CA ASN A 496 25.30 -2.93 9.18
C ASN A 496 23.82 -2.61 9.45
N VAL A 497 23.47 -2.14 10.66
CA VAL A 497 22.07 -1.81 10.99
C VAL A 497 21.60 -0.64 10.12
N GLY A 498 20.51 -0.85 9.37
CA GLY A 498 19.94 0.13 8.45
C GLY A 498 20.72 0.30 7.14
N GLN A 499 21.78 -0.49 6.92
CA GLN A 499 22.54 -0.51 5.67
C GLN A 499 22.07 -1.65 4.76
N HIS A 500 22.53 -1.63 3.50
CA HIS A 500 22.35 -2.73 2.54
C HIS A 500 20.89 -3.08 2.25
N LEU A 501 19.98 -2.10 2.24
CA LEU A 501 18.59 -2.32 1.82
C LEU A 501 18.58 -2.78 0.35
N HIS A 502 18.16 -4.01 0.13
CA HIS A 502 17.87 -4.54 -1.19
C HIS A 502 16.37 -4.51 -1.43
N LEU A 503 15.97 -4.02 -2.59
CA LEU A 503 14.59 -3.95 -3.04
C LEU A 503 14.44 -4.81 -4.28
N HIS A 504 13.21 -5.20 -4.61
CA HIS A 504 12.84 -5.69 -5.93
C HIS A 504 12.14 -4.56 -6.67
N PRO A 505 12.84 -3.74 -7.47
CA PRO A 505 12.21 -2.62 -8.16
C PRO A 505 11.25 -3.15 -9.23
N THR A 506 9.99 -2.75 -9.14
CA THR A 506 8.96 -3.08 -10.12
C THR A 506 8.75 -1.89 -11.05
N ASN A 507 8.78 -2.15 -12.36
CA ASN A 507 8.39 -1.18 -13.38
C ASN A 507 7.14 -1.67 -14.10
N PHE A 508 6.31 -0.73 -14.56
CA PHE A 508 5.08 -1.04 -15.28
C PHE A 508 5.28 -0.80 -16.78
N VAL A 509 4.81 -1.76 -17.57
CA VAL A 509 4.65 -1.63 -19.02
C VAL A 509 3.20 -1.90 -19.34
N SER A 510 2.59 -1.00 -20.11
CA SER A 510 1.20 -1.13 -20.57
C SER A 510 1.17 -1.43 -22.06
N ALA A 511 0.18 -2.22 -22.50
CA ALA A 511 -0.08 -2.53 -23.89
C ALA A 511 -1.58 -2.45 -24.18
N VAL A 512 -1.93 -2.09 -25.42
CA VAL A 512 -3.33 -2.01 -25.89
C VAL A 512 -3.61 -3.23 -26.75
N PHE A 513 -4.63 -4.01 -26.38
CA PHE A 513 -4.99 -5.28 -27.03
C PHE A 513 -6.17 -5.14 -28.00
N GLY A 514 -6.16 -4.08 -28.81
CA GLY A 514 -7.26 -3.74 -29.72
C GLY A 514 -8.59 -3.65 -28.97
N ASN A 515 -9.60 -4.37 -29.45
CA ASN A 515 -10.94 -4.43 -28.84
C ASN A 515 -11.11 -5.58 -27.84
N THR A 516 -10.02 -6.24 -27.43
CA THR A 516 -10.09 -7.31 -26.43
C THR A 516 -10.19 -6.69 -25.05
N ASP A 517 -11.24 -7.02 -24.31
CA ASP A 517 -11.37 -6.59 -22.92
C ASP A 517 -10.29 -7.26 -22.06
N MET A 518 -9.42 -6.44 -21.49
CA MET A 518 -8.32 -6.83 -20.61
C MET A 518 -8.54 -6.21 -19.23
N THR A 519 -9.72 -6.44 -18.65
CA THR A 519 -10.11 -5.88 -17.35
C THR A 519 -9.04 -6.12 -16.27
N SER A 520 -8.49 -5.03 -15.73
CA SER A 520 -7.31 -5.03 -14.85
C SER A 520 -7.51 -5.70 -13.49
N TRP A 521 -8.76 -5.80 -13.04
CA TRP A 521 -9.15 -6.34 -11.73
C TRP A 521 -9.88 -7.69 -11.83
N GLU A 522 -9.93 -8.28 -13.02
CA GLU A 522 -10.56 -9.59 -13.19
C GLU A 522 -9.64 -10.70 -12.66
N GLY A 523 -10.18 -11.62 -11.86
CA GLY A 523 -9.56 -12.91 -11.57
C GLY A 523 -8.25 -12.88 -10.78
N GLY A 524 -7.49 -13.97 -10.84
CA GLY A 524 -6.18 -14.06 -10.20
C GLY A 524 -5.19 -13.02 -10.76
N ILE A 525 -4.51 -12.28 -9.88
CA ILE A 525 -3.64 -11.15 -10.28
C ILE A 525 -2.41 -11.66 -11.04
N ILE A 526 -1.51 -12.36 -10.35
CA ILE A 526 -0.37 -13.06 -10.96
C ILE A 526 -0.65 -14.56 -10.91
N THR A 527 -0.97 -15.14 -12.07
CA THR A 527 -1.13 -16.59 -12.29
C THR A 527 -0.12 -17.13 -13.32
N SER A 528 0.57 -16.24 -14.04
CA SER A 528 1.61 -16.54 -15.02
C SER A 528 2.81 -15.61 -14.86
N TYR A 529 4.00 -16.06 -15.25
CA TYR A 529 5.22 -15.24 -15.26
C TYR A 529 6.14 -15.60 -16.43
N VAL A 530 6.94 -14.63 -16.87
CA VAL A 530 8.08 -14.84 -17.80
C VAL A 530 9.36 -14.73 -17.00
N ASN A 531 10.28 -15.68 -17.18
CA ASN A 531 11.60 -15.67 -16.56
C ASN A 531 12.77 -15.76 -17.55
N GLU A 532 12.50 -15.58 -18.85
CA GLU A 532 13.54 -15.47 -19.88
C GLU A 532 14.66 -14.49 -19.51
N PHE A 533 14.31 -13.40 -18.86
CA PHE A 533 15.22 -12.30 -18.53
C PHE A 533 15.71 -12.31 -17.08
N GLU A 534 15.60 -13.43 -16.36
CA GLU A 534 15.96 -13.47 -14.92
C GLU A 534 17.48 -13.43 -14.66
N ASN A 535 18.28 -13.67 -15.69
CA ASN A 535 19.75 -13.72 -15.60
C ASN A 535 20.41 -12.98 -16.78
N LEU A 536 20.20 -11.66 -16.85
CA LEU A 536 20.70 -10.83 -17.96
C LEU A 536 22.21 -10.66 -17.95
N ASP A 537 22.85 -10.75 -16.78
CA ASP A 537 24.29 -10.53 -16.62
C ASP A 537 25.11 -11.82 -16.43
N GLY A 538 24.46 -12.98 -16.50
CA GLY A 538 25.08 -14.29 -16.24
C GLY A 538 25.37 -14.56 -14.76
N ARG A 539 25.00 -13.66 -13.84
CA ARG A 539 25.23 -13.76 -12.39
C ARG A 539 23.94 -13.80 -11.56
N GLY A 540 22.81 -14.02 -12.22
CA GLY A 540 21.51 -14.11 -11.56
C GLY A 540 20.76 -12.80 -11.41
N HIS A 541 21.25 -11.71 -12.05
CA HIS A 541 20.57 -10.43 -12.01
C HIS A 541 19.75 -10.21 -13.27
N GLY A 542 18.46 -9.90 -13.09
CA GLY A 542 17.53 -9.73 -14.19
C GLY A 542 16.12 -9.42 -13.71
N VAL A 543 15.14 -9.62 -14.59
CA VAL A 543 13.74 -9.29 -14.36
C VAL A 543 12.83 -10.47 -14.68
N LYS A 544 11.69 -10.51 -13.99
CA LYS A 544 10.53 -11.33 -14.36
C LYS A 544 9.44 -10.42 -14.91
N LEU A 545 8.68 -10.90 -15.88
CA LEU A 545 7.47 -10.21 -16.33
C LEU A 545 6.26 -10.91 -15.71
N GLU A 546 5.40 -10.12 -15.07
CA GLU A 546 4.25 -10.61 -14.32
C GLU A 546 3.05 -9.70 -14.61
N PRO A 547 1.82 -10.25 -14.72
CA PRO A 547 0.63 -9.42 -14.83
C PRO A 547 0.36 -8.69 -13.51
N THR A 548 0.05 -7.40 -13.59
CA THR A 548 -0.29 -6.57 -12.42
C THR A 548 -1.80 -6.44 -12.24
N CYS A 549 -2.30 -6.05 -11.07
CA CYS A 549 -3.65 -5.49 -10.95
C CYS A 549 -3.52 -3.96 -10.96
N ASN A 550 -4.03 -3.30 -12.00
CA ASN A 550 -4.00 -1.84 -12.11
C ASN A 550 -5.38 -1.29 -11.71
N VAL A 551 -5.50 -0.93 -10.44
CA VAL A 551 -6.66 -0.30 -9.82
C VAL A 551 -6.18 0.84 -8.94
#